data_AF-A0AAE0HSQ3-F1
#
_entry.id   AF-A0AAE0HSQ3-F1
#
_cell.length_a   1.000
_cell.length_b   1.000
_cell.length_c   1.000
_cell.angle_alpha   90.00
_cell.angle_beta   90.00
_cell.angle_gamma   90.00
#
_symmetry.space_group_name_H-M   'P 1'
#
loop_
_entity.id
_entity.type
_entity.pdbx_description
1 polymer ?
#
loop_
_entity_poly.entity_id
_entity_poly.type
_entity_poly.pdbx_seq_one_letter_code
_entity_poly.pdbx_strand_id
1 'polypeptide(L)'
;MVYGVEKAFHARDWIPDRDIANDENRTKLQSVLRWSIASITPSEISLSTASAADPNATALSVSINVRQTWSAEPSRPLTLCTAHTILCGRPSIRLYMTSVTDNSRFLLGDPLTGINMRYIEPISDNWKTELPFITIPPLESEGITIAREITYGDLFAKWGKPIPKETNSYPKVGEEFELRFAEGGRKESFTDWWNWGDLEGDLKEVKLIDMPNPKVNPRGPKAPPEGSLLPFASWEDEADDEGNWMVRLQVHIDTTPVVVRFVE
;
A
#
# COMPACT_ATOMS: atom_id res chain seq x y z
N MET A 1 -29.24 33.24 -10.17
CA MET A 1 -29.18 32.08 -11.09
C MET A 1 -28.23 31.10 -10.43
N VAL A 2 -28.82 30.12 -9.72
CA VAL A 2 -28.10 29.12 -8.91
C VAL A 2 -27.88 27.93 -9.83
N TYR A 3 -26.62 27.54 -10.09
CA TYR A 3 -26.33 26.26 -10.71
C TYR A 3 -26.20 25.20 -9.63
N GLY A 4 -27.07 24.19 -9.73
CA GLY A 4 -27.29 23.14 -8.76
C GLY A 4 -26.17 22.10 -8.73
N VAL A 5 -26.06 21.50 -7.55
CA VAL A 5 -25.26 20.33 -7.22
C VAL A 5 -26.20 19.13 -7.19
N GLU A 6 -25.97 18.11 -8.02
CA GLU A 6 -26.41 16.71 -7.81
C GLU A 6 -25.32 15.80 -8.41
N LYS A 7 -24.49 15.07 -7.64
CA LYS A 7 -24.63 13.88 -6.77
C LYS A 7 -24.57 12.52 -7.48
N ALA A 8 -23.82 11.64 -6.80
CA ALA A 8 -23.84 10.17 -6.81
C ALA A 8 -23.06 9.43 -7.91
N PHE A 9 -21.84 8.98 -7.58
CA PHE A 9 -21.34 7.71 -8.10
C PHE A 9 -21.62 6.64 -7.04
N HIS A 10 -22.59 5.79 -7.33
CA HIS A 10 -22.88 4.58 -6.59
C HIS A 10 -21.72 3.59 -6.69
N ALA A 11 -21.48 2.84 -5.62
CA ALA A 11 -20.70 1.60 -5.63
C ALA A 11 -21.22 0.74 -6.79
N ARG A 12 -20.40 0.57 -7.84
CA ARG A 12 -20.72 -0.30 -8.97
C ARG A 12 -20.36 -1.73 -8.59
N ASP A 13 -21.32 -2.62 -8.77
CA ASP A 13 -21.10 -4.05 -8.91
C ASP A 13 -19.99 -4.27 -9.97
N TRP A 14 -18.88 -4.86 -9.53
CA TRP A 14 -17.73 -5.12 -10.39
C TRP A 14 -18.07 -6.21 -11.42
N ILE A 15 -18.05 -5.83 -12.71
CA ILE A 15 -18.02 -6.75 -13.84
C ILE A 15 -16.56 -6.80 -14.31
N PRO A 16 -15.89 -7.97 -14.27
CA PRO A 16 -14.46 -8.11 -14.56
C PRO A 16 -13.97 -7.46 -15.86
N ASP A 17 -14.86 -7.29 -16.85
CA ASP A 17 -14.50 -6.86 -18.20
C ASP A 17 -14.73 -5.37 -18.49
N ARG A 18 -15.45 -4.61 -17.65
CA ARG A 18 -16.01 -3.31 -18.06
C ARG A 18 -15.22 -2.05 -17.69
N ASP A 19 -14.31 -2.11 -16.72
CA ASP A 19 -13.49 -0.94 -16.31
C ASP A 19 -11.98 -1.15 -16.52
N ILE A 20 -11.58 -2.17 -17.31
CA ILE A 20 -10.19 -2.35 -17.76
C ILE A 20 -9.94 -1.36 -18.91
N ALA A 21 -9.55 -0.14 -18.51
CA ALA A 21 -9.12 1.00 -19.31
C ALA A 21 -10.21 1.65 -20.18
N ASN A 22 -10.49 2.93 -19.94
CA ASN A 22 -11.03 3.82 -20.97
C ASN A 22 -10.03 3.86 -22.14
N ASP A 23 -10.18 2.97 -23.13
CA ASP A 23 -9.62 2.92 -24.50
C ASP A 23 -8.16 3.34 -24.80
N GLU A 24 -7.35 3.79 -23.85
CA GLU A 24 -5.95 4.15 -24.06
C GLU A 24 -5.02 2.97 -23.71
N ASN A 25 -4.57 2.30 -24.78
CA ASN A 25 -3.37 1.44 -24.88
C ASN A 25 -3.23 0.28 -23.87
N ARG A 26 -4.15 -0.70 -23.95
CA ARG A 26 -3.92 -2.08 -23.41
C ARG A 26 -2.62 -2.72 -23.89
N THR A 27 -2.08 -2.28 -25.03
CA THR A 27 -0.80 -2.76 -25.61
C THR A 27 0.42 -2.48 -24.72
N LYS A 28 0.32 -1.58 -23.74
CA LYS A 28 1.42 -1.20 -22.83
C LYS A 28 1.23 -1.72 -21.40
N LEU A 29 0.12 -2.38 -21.10
CA LEU A 29 -0.15 -2.99 -19.79
C LEU A 29 0.58 -4.33 -19.69
N GLN A 30 1.27 -4.60 -18.57
CA GLN A 30 1.95 -5.89 -18.37
C GLN A 30 1.40 -6.71 -17.22
N SER A 31 0.94 -6.06 -16.16
CA SER A 31 0.30 -6.79 -15.07
C SER A 31 -0.75 -5.91 -14.40
N VAL A 32 -1.81 -6.56 -13.92
CA VAL A 32 -2.79 -5.98 -13.03
C VAL A 32 -2.68 -6.73 -11.71
N LEU A 33 -2.23 -6.04 -10.67
CA LEU A 33 -2.22 -6.56 -9.31
C LEU A 33 -3.55 -6.26 -8.64
N ARG A 34 -4.02 -7.18 -7.80
CA ARG A 34 -5.06 -6.91 -6.81
C ARG A 34 -4.48 -7.00 -5.42
N TRP A 35 -4.73 -5.96 -4.63
CA TRP A 35 -4.37 -5.89 -3.22
C TRP A 35 -5.66 -5.90 -2.41
N SER A 36 -5.74 -6.76 -1.41
CA SER A 36 -6.96 -6.90 -0.60
C SER A 36 -6.61 -7.18 0.86
N ILE A 37 -7.46 -6.71 1.78
CA ILE A 37 -7.38 -7.14 3.17
C ILE A 37 -8.02 -8.53 3.24
N ALA A 38 -7.19 -9.56 3.43
CA ALA A 38 -7.62 -10.95 3.48
C ALA A 38 -8.25 -11.31 4.82
N SER A 39 -7.71 -10.79 5.92
CA SER A 39 -8.24 -11.01 7.26
C SER A 39 -7.73 -9.97 8.25
N ILE A 40 -8.39 -9.88 9.39
CA ILE A 40 -7.94 -9.12 10.56
C ILE A 40 -8.04 -9.98 11.81
N THR A 41 -7.05 -9.87 12.69
CA THR A 41 -7.00 -10.61 13.95
C THR A 41 -6.41 -9.76 15.07
N PRO A 42 -7.14 -9.53 16.18
CA PRO A 42 -8.53 -9.92 16.42
C PRO A 42 -9.52 -9.04 15.62
N SER A 43 -10.75 -9.52 15.39
CA SER A 43 -11.84 -8.67 14.86
C SER A 43 -12.47 -7.77 15.94
N GLU A 44 -12.11 -7.99 17.20
CA GLU A 44 -12.60 -7.24 18.35
C GLU A 44 -11.42 -6.70 19.18
N ILE A 45 -11.47 -5.42 19.56
CA ILE A 45 -10.46 -4.77 20.38
C ILE A 45 -11.07 -4.45 21.75
N SER A 46 -10.50 -5.02 22.80
CA SER A 46 -10.89 -4.76 24.19
C SER A 46 -10.36 -3.41 24.67
N LEU A 47 -11.26 -2.54 25.14
CA LEU A 47 -10.92 -1.21 25.64
C LEU A 47 -10.23 -1.25 27.01
N SER A 48 -10.57 -2.23 27.86
CA SER A 48 -9.84 -2.46 29.11
C SER A 48 -8.39 -2.84 28.83
N THR A 49 -8.16 -3.76 27.89
CA THR A 49 -6.83 -4.16 27.41
C THR A 49 -6.08 -2.96 26.82
N ALA A 50 -6.70 -2.22 25.91
CA ALA A 50 -6.11 -1.04 25.27
C ALA A 50 -5.63 0.00 26.29
N SER A 51 -6.36 0.16 27.40
CA SER A 51 -6.03 1.16 28.42
C SER A 51 -4.84 0.78 29.31
N ALA A 52 -4.50 -0.50 29.40
CA ALA A 52 -3.40 -1.02 30.21
C ALA A 52 -2.19 -1.49 29.38
N ALA A 53 -2.36 -1.65 28.06
CA ALA A 53 -1.35 -2.19 27.16
C ALA A 53 -0.14 -1.25 26.99
N ASP A 54 1.04 -1.86 26.75
CA ASP A 54 2.17 -1.13 26.19
C ASP A 54 1.75 -0.59 24.80
N PRO A 55 1.96 0.70 24.50
CA PRO A 55 1.64 1.26 23.20
C PRO A 55 2.39 0.63 22.02
N ASN A 56 3.47 -0.10 22.25
CA ASN A 56 4.14 -0.90 21.22
C ASN A 56 3.58 -2.32 21.09
N ALA A 57 2.66 -2.74 21.96
CA ALA A 57 2.01 -4.03 21.84
C ALA A 57 1.03 -4.01 20.65
N THR A 58 0.94 -5.15 19.96
CA THR A 58 0.04 -5.37 18.84
C THR A 58 -1.43 -5.27 19.30
N ALA A 59 -2.18 -4.37 18.68
CA ALA A 59 -3.63 -4.24 18.86
C ALA A 59 -4.38 -5.06 17.81
N LEU A 60 -3.88 -5.06 16.58
CA LEU A 60 -4.51 -5.66 15.42
C LEU A 60 -3.45 -6.17 14.45
N SER A 61 -3.62 -7.38 13.92
CA SER A 61 -2.86 -7.91 12.79
C SER A 61 -3.75 -7.91 11.55
N VAL A 62 -3.25 -7.32 10.47
CA VAL A 62 -3.94 -7.21 9.18
C VAL A 62 -3.20 -8.08 8.17
N SER A 63 -3.88 -9.09 7.63
CA SER A 63 -3.36 -9.91 6.55
C SER A 63 -3.74 -9.27 5.22
N ILE A 64 -2.74 -8.96 4.40
CA ILE A 64 -2.93 -8.34 3.09
C ILE A 64 -2.54 -9.35 2.02
N ASN A 65 -3.49 -9.72 1.18
CA ASN A 65 -3.22 -10.55 0.01
C ASN A 65 -2.88 -9.67 -1.19
N VAL A 66 -1.80 -10.02 -1.88
CA VAL A 66 -1.37 -9.39 -3.14
C VAL A 66 -1.20 -10.49 -4.17
N ARG A 67 -1.90 -10.35 -5.30
CA ARG A 67 -1.82 -11.30 -6.41
C ARG A 67 -1.91 -10.62 -7.76
N GLN A 68 -1.39 -11.27 -8.78
CA GLN A 68 -1.67 -10.90 -10.16
C GLN A 68 -3.12 -11.33 -10.49
N THR A 69 -3.84 -10.51 -11.24
CA THR A 69 -5.20 -10.79 -11.74
C THR A 69 -5.27 -10.78 -13.26
N TRP A 70 -4.27 -10.17 -13.88
CA TRP A 70 -3.97 -10.29 -15.29
C TRP A 70 -2.46 -10.09 -15.46
N SER A 71 -1.87 -10.76 -16.43
CA SER A 71 -0.44 -10.64 -16.74
C SER A 71 -0.20 -10.95 -18.21
N ALA A 72 0.67 -10.17 -18.86
CA ALA A 72 1.21 -10.47 -20.18
C ALA A 72 2.20 -11.65 -20.15
N GLU A 73 2.80 -11.92 -18.99
CA GLU A 73 3.71 -13.04 -18.71
C GLU A 73 3.15 -13.89 -17.55
N PRO A 74 2.06 -14.64 -17.76
CA PRO A 74 1.29 -15.27 -16.68
C PRO A 74 2.07 -16.33 -15.89
N SER A 75 3.09 -16.95 -16.50
CA SER A 75 3.97 -17.91 -15.84
C SER A 75 5.12 -17.28 -15.07
N ARG A 76 5.33 -15.96 -15.17
CA ARG A 76 6.46 -15.29 -14.54
C ARG A 76 6.04 -14.62 -13.21
N PRO A 77 6.89 -14.73 -12.18
CA PRO A 77 6.72 -13.93 -10.97
C PRO A 77 7.05 -12.46 -11.26
N LEU A 78 6.51 -11.56 -10.44
CA LEU A 78 6.69 -10.12 -10.53
C LEU A 78 7.30 -9.59 -9.23
N THR A 79 8.46 -8.97 -9.26
CA THR A 79 9.04 -8.30 -8.09
C THR A 79 8.70 -6.82 -8.10
N LEU A 80 8.31 -6.27 -6.94
CA LEU A 80 7.97 -4.85 -6.80
C LEU A 80 8.58 -4.22 -5.54
N CYS A 81 8.87 -2.92 -5.63
CA CYS A 81 9.29 -2.12 -4.48
C CYS A 81 8.07 -1.75 -3.62
N THR A 82 8.23 -1.90 -2.32
CA THR A 82 7.18 -1.74 -1.30
C THR A 82 7.43 -0.56 -0.37
N ALA A 83 8.48 0.24 -0.60
CA ALA A 83 8.89 1.37 0.25
C ALA A 83 7.76 2.36 0.56
N HIS A 84 6.83 2.54 -0.38
CA HIS A 84 5.72 3.50 -0.30
C HIS A 84 4.34 2.85 -0.15
N THR A 85 4.35 1.58 0.24
CA THR A 85 3.18 0.73 0.32
C THR A 85 2.99 0.24 1.74
N ILE A 86 1.77 -0.19 2.06
CA ILE A 86 1.48 -0.93 3.29
C ILE A 86 2.24 -2.27 3.38
N LEU A 87 2.80 -2.74 2.28
CA LEU A 87 3.52 -4.00 2.18
C LEU A 87 4.96 -3.88 2.72
N CYS A 88 5.40 -2.73 3.23
CA CYS A 88 6.62 -2.61 4.02
C CYS A 88 6.48 -1.60 5.17
N GLY A 89 7.18 -1.87 6.27
CA GLY A 89 7.32 -0.93 7.38
C GLY A 89 6.09 -0.84 8.30
N ARG A 90 5.97 0.30 8.99
CA ARG A 90 4.83 0.59 9.89
C ARG A 90 3.58 0.86 9.06
N PRO A 91 2.40 0.36 9.46
CA PRO A 91 1.12 0.61 8.79
C PRO A 91 0.69 2.06 9.01
N SER A 92 1.30 2.96 8.25
CA SER A 92 1.15 4.39 8.40
C SER A 92 0.77 4.96 7.04
N ILE A 93 -0.26 5.80 7.01
CA ILE A 93 -0.85 6.56 5.89
C ILE A 93 -1.71 5.84 4.84
N ARG A 94 -1.67 4.51 4.72
CA ARG A 94 -2.36 3.77 3.63
C ARG A 94 -3.57 2.93 4.05
N LEU A 95 -3.85 2.81 5.35
CA LEU A 95 -5.04 2.17 5.92
C LEU A 95 -5.88 3.19 6.69
N TYR A 96 -7.18 3.16 6.47
CA TYR A 96 -8.17 4.04 7.07
C TYR A 96 -9.07 3.23 7.99
N MET A 97 -9.27 3.73 9.20
CA MET A 97 -10.17 3.13 10.17
C MET A 97 -11.17 4.17 10.67
N THR A 98 -12.41 4.09 10.20
CA THR A 98 -13.45 5.11 10.41
C THR A 98 -14.66 4.54 11.13
N SER A 99 -15.30 5.31 12.02
CA SER A 99 -16.50 4.85 12.73
C SER A 99 -17.66 4.65 11.75
N VAL A 100 -18.34 3.51 11.86
CA VAL A 100 -19.53 3.17 11.05
C VAL A 100 -20.66 4.17 11.28
N THR A 101 -20.74 4.72 12.50
CA THR A 101 -21.83 5.62 12.91
C THR A 101 -21.51 7.11 12.75
N ASP A 102 -20.22 7.44 12.65
CA ASP A 102 -19.73 8.82 12.49
C ASP A 102 -18.46 8.84 11.63
N ASN A 103 -18.63 8.98 10.33
CA ASN A 103 -17.54 8.99 9.35
C ASN A 103 -16.53 10.15 9.53
N SER A 104 -16.80 11.11 10.42
CA SER A 104 -15.83 12.15 10.79
C SER A 104 -14.80 11.66 11.82
N ARG A 105 -15.06 10.51 12.47
CA ARG A 105 -14.20 9.89 13.46
C ARG A 105 -13.34 8.82 12.82
N PHE A 106 -12.03 9.00 12.94
CA PHE A 106 -11.01 8.09 12.44
C PHE A 106 -10.00 7.75 13.54
N LEU A 107 -9.61 6.48 13.60
CA LEU A 107 -8.55 5.94 14.47
C LEU A 107 -7.22 5.87 13.73
N LEU A 108 -7.26 5.46 12.45
CA LEU A 108 -6.11 5.40 11.55
C LEU A 108 -6.37 6.32 10.35
N GLY A 109 -5.30 6.91 9.81
CA GLY A 109 -5.36 7.66 8.55
C GLY A 109 -5.16 9.17 8.63
N ASP A 110 -4.38 9.68 9.59
CA ASP A 110 -4.00 11.11 9.61
C ASP A 110 -3.29 11.50 8.30
N PRO A 111 -3.66 12.62 7.64
CA PRO A 111 -3.10 13.00 6.37
C PRO A 111 -1.73 13.65 6.60
N LEU A 112 -0.67 12.95 6.19
CA LEU A 112 0.65 13.53 5.93
C LEU A 112 1.47 13.98 7.16
N THR A 113 1.63 13.14 8.17
CA THR A 113 2.80 13.27 9.06
C THR A 113 3.94 12.39 8.58
N GLY A 114 4.60 12.88 7.53
CA GLY A 114 5.90 12.41 7.07
C GLY A 114 5.87 11.09 6.30
N ILE A 115 5.67 11.20 4.98
CA ILE A 115 6.49 10.38 4.07
C ILE A 115 7.93 10.83 4.34
N ASN A 116 8.54 10.31 5.40
CA ASN A 116 9.97 10.34 5.53
C ASN A 116 10.44 9.37 4.44
N MET A 117 10.69 9.90 3.25
CA MET A 117 11.45 9.22 2.22
C MET A 117 12.73 8.76 2.91
N ARG A 118 12.78 7.49 3.32
CA ARG A 118 14.00 6.91 3.86
C ARG A 118 14.85 6.56 2.66
N TYR A 119 15.62 7.55 2.27
CA TYR A 119 16.77 7.35 1.41
C TYR A 119 17.77 6.48 2.17
N ILE A 120 17.92 5.24 1.72
CA ILE A 120 19.06 4.42 2.09
C ILE A 120 19.91 4.37 0.83
N GLU A 121 21.11 4.97 0.87
CA GLU A 121 22.10 4.70 -0.17
C GLU A 121 22.43 3.22 -0.12
N PRO A 122 22.18 2.44 -1.19
CA PRO A 122 22.52 1.03 -1.18
C PRO A 122 24.04 0.91 -1.12
N ILE A 123 24.55 0.55 0.06
CA ILE A 123 25.93 0.13 0.29
C ILE A 123 25.97 -1.40 0.27
N SER A 124 26.76 -1.97 -0.64
CA SER A 124 26.95 -3.43 -0.77
C SER A 124 25.63 -4.22 -0.96
N ASP A 125 25.61 -5.51 -0.61
CA ASP A 125 24.49 -6.46 -0.75
C ASP A 125 23.23 -6.13 0.09
N ASN A 126 23.16 -4.96 0.74
CA ASN A 126 22.05 -4.56 1.62
C ASN A 126 20.67 -4.55 0.93
N TRP A 127 20.60 -4.56 -0.40
CA TRP A 127 19.35 -4.72 -1.13
C TRP A 127 18.66 -6.07 -0.87
N LYS A 128 19.42 -7.11 -0.46
CA LYS A 128 18.91 -8.44 -0.10
C LYS A 128 18.27 -8.49 1.29
N THR A 129 18.63 -7.58 2.18
CA THR A 129 18.27 -7.66 3.62
C THR A 129 17.59 -6.40 4.17
N GLU A 130 17.77 -5.25 3.53
CA GLU A 130 17.33 -3.94 4.05
C GLU A 130 16.39 -3.19 3.09
N LEU A 131 16.37 -3.54 1.80
CA LEU A 131 15.48 -2.89 0.85
C LEU A 131 14.10 -3.56 0.77
N PRO A 132 13.04 -2.77 0.60
CA PRO A 132 11.67 -3.25 0.71
C PRO A 132 11.18 -3.83 -0.61
N PHE A 133 11.70 -4.97 -1.05
CA PHE A 133 11.20 -5.67 -2.25
C PHE A 133 10.42 -6.93 -1.88
N ILE A 134 9.40 -7.24 -2.67
CA ILE A 134 8.65 -8.49 -2.56
C ILE A 134 8.48 -9.11 -3.96
N THR A 135 8.45 -10.42 -4.02
CA THR A 135 8.05 -11.16 -5.22
C THR A 135 6.59 -11.58 -5.10
N ILE A 136 5.78 -11.18 -6.07
CA ILE A 136 4.43 -11.68 -6.31
C ILE A 136 4.55 -12.91 -7.23
N PRO A 137 4.02 -14.06 -6.81
CA PRO A 137 4.03 -15.28 -7.61
C PRO A 137 3.34 -15.11 -8.98
N PRO A 138 3.56 -16.06 -9.91
CA PRO A 138 2.87 -16.12 -11.20
C PRO A 138 1.34 -16.06 -11.08
N LEU A 139 0.66 -15.71 -12.18
CA LEU A 139 -0.78 -15.44 -12.23
C LEU A 139 -1.64 -16.61 -11.72
N GLU A 140 -1.25 -17.85 -12.03
CA GLU A 140 -1.97 -19.06 -11.62
C GLU A 140 -1.82 -19.40 -10.12
N SER A 141 -1.01 -18.63 -9.38
CA SER A 141 -0.82 -18.82 -7.93
C SER A 141 -1.82 -17.99 -7.13
N GLU A 142 -2.01 -18.34 -5.85
CA GLU A 142 -2.89 -17.57 -4.92
C GLU A 142 -2.34 -16.18 -4.53
N GLY A 143 -1.14 -15.84 -5.02
CA GLY A 143 -0.40 -14.65 -4.64
C GLY A 143 0.37 -14.85 -3.34
N ILE A 144 0.60 -13.77 -2.62
CA ILE A 144 1.24 -13.77 -1.30
C ILE A 144 0.35 -13.10 -0.27
N THR A 145 0.49 -13.55 0.97
CA THR A 145 -0.18 -12.94 2.12
C THR A 145 0.86 -12.37 3.07
N ILE A 146 0.73 -11.08 3.36
CA ILE A 146 1.64 -10.32 4.20
C ILE A 146 0.89 -9.88 5.45
N ALA A 147 1.37 -10.28 6.63
CA ALA A 147 0.82 -9.82 7.90
C ALA A 147 1.44 -8.47 8.31
N ARG A 148 0.60 -7.53 8.76
CA ARG A 148 1.00 -6.22 9.27
C ARG A 148 0.39 -5.98 10.63
N GLU A 149 1.25 -5.75 11.61
CA GLU A 149 0.84 -5.44 12.97
C GLU A 149 0.62 -3.93 13.13
N ILE A 150 -0.55 -3.58 13.64
CA ILE A 150 -0.93 -2.24 14.09
C ILE A 150 -0.87 -2.28 15.61
N THR A 151 -0.07 -1.41 16.20
CA THR A 151 0.07 -1.32 17.66
C THR A 151 -1.03 -0.48 18.27
N TYR A 152 -1.23 -0.58 19.59
CA TYR A 152 -2.12 0.34 20.32
C TYR A 152 -1.68 1.79 20.18
N GLY A 153 -0.37 2.05 20.08
CA GLY A 153 0.19 3.36 19.83
C GLY A 153 -0.16 3.90 18.44
N ASP A 154 -0.17 3.05 17.41
CA ASP A 154 -0.58 3.45 16.06
C ASP A 154 -2.09 3.75 16.01
N LEU A 155 -2.91 2.87 16.59
CA LEU A 155 -4.38 2.97 16.60
C LEU A 155 -4.88 4.23 17.32
N PHE A 156 -4.16 4.65 18.37
CA PHE A 156 -4.52 5.81 19.18
C PHE A 156 -3.55 6.99 19.04
N ALA A 157 -2.73 7.02 17.98
CA ALA A 157 -1.68 8.01 17.78
C ALA A 157 -2.19 9.47 17.86
N LYS A 158 -3.40 9.72 17.33
CA LYS A 158 -4.04 11.04 17.27
C LYS A 158 -4.27 11.68 18.65
N TRP A 159 -4.38 10.88 19.70
CA TRP A 159 -4.74 11.35 21.04
C TRP A 159 -3.55 11.65 21.95
N GLY A 160 -2.31 11.36 21.51
CA GLY A 160 -1.13 11.46 22.37
C GLY A 160 -1.19 10.52 23.58
N LYS A 161 -0.24 10.67 24.51
CA LYS A 161 -0.26 9.94 25.80
C LYS A 161 -0.49 10.91 26.96
N PRO A 162 -1.37 10.58 27.92
CA PRO A 162 -2.29 9.44 27.94
C PRO A 162 -3.49 9.63 26.99
N ILE A 163 -4.07 8.52 26.51
CA ILE A 163 -5.28 8.56 25.67
C ILE A 163 -6.45 9.09 26.53
N PRO A 164 -7.03 10.25 26.21
CA PRO A 164 -8.09 10.81 27.04
C PRO A 164 -9.41 10.07 26.77
N LYS A 165 -9.77 9.19 27.72
CA LYS A 165 -10.99 8.36 27.75
C LYS A 165 -12.28 9.18 27.65
N GLU A 166 -12.23 10.48 27.95
CA GLU A 166 -13.40 11.36 28.03
C GLU A 166 -13.66 12.17 26.75
N THR A 167 -12.85 12.01 25.70
CA THR A 167 -13.14 12.69 24.43
C THR A 167 -14.26 11.97 23.68
N ASN A 168 -15.17 12.74 23.07
CA ASN A 168 -16.20 12.20 22.16
C ASN A 168 -15.61 11.43 20.97
N SER A 169 -14.30 11.50 20.75
CA SER A 169 -13.61 10.83 19.67
C SER A 169 -13.09 9.43 20.06
N TYR A 170 -12.92 9.11 21.36
CA TYR A 170 -12.47 7.79 21.82
C TYR A 170 -13.53 6.70 21.55
N PRO A 171 -13.14 5.49 21.09
CA PRO A 171 -14.11 4.42 20.84
C PRO A 171 -14.88 4.00 22.09
N LYS A 172 -16.16 3.71 21.91
CA LYS A 172 -17.04 3.22 22.99
C LYS A 172 -17.27 1.71 22.86
N VAL A 173 -17.60 1.07 23.97
CA VAL A 173 -18.01 -0.35 23.95
C VAL A 173 -19.22 -0.51 23.02
N GLY A 174 -19.15 -1.52 22.16
CA GLY A 174 -20.14 -1.81 21.12
C GLY A 174 -19.99 -0.96 19.84
N GLU A 175 -19.04 -0.02 19.80
CA GLU A 175 -18.79 0.77 18.60
C GLU A 175 -18.05 -0.05 17.54
N GLU A 176 -18.42 0.15 16.28
CA GLU A 176 -17.82 -0.51 15.12
C GLU A 176 -17.09 0.50 14.23
N PHE A 177 -15.94 0.07 13.72
CA PHE A 177 -15.11 0.84 12.81
C PHE A 177 -14.80 0.01 11.57
N GLU A 178 -14.89 0.64 10.40
CA GLU A 178 -14.49 0.08 9.12
C GLU A 178 -13.00 0.33 8.88
N LEU A 179 -12.22 -0.74 8.77
CA LEU A 179 -10.85 -0.72 8.30
C LEU A 179 -10.82 -1.02 6.80
N ARG A 180 -10.18 -0.17 6.01
CA ARG A 180 -9.99 -0.34 4.56
C ARG A 180 -8.70 0.31 4.09
N PHE A 181 -8.29 0.03 2.86
CA PHE A 181 -7.27 0.85 2.22
C PHE A 181 -7.76 2.28 1.98
N ALA A 182 -6.84 3.23 2.03
CA ALA A 182 -7.13 4.60 1.68
C ALA A 182 -7.45 4.72 0.18
N GLU A 183 -8.51 5.45 -0.14
CA GLU A 183 -8.96 5.75 -1.51
C GLU A 183 -8.54 7.17 -1.92
N GLY A 184 -8.10 7.34 -3.16
CA GLY A 184 -7.94 8.64 -3.81
C GLY A 184 -6.62 9.36 -3.56
N GLY A 185 -5.98 9.77 -4.66
CA GLY A 185 -4.93 10.79 -4.69
C GLY A 185 -3.63 10.37 -4.01
N ARG A 186 -2.96 11.30 -3.32
CA ARG A 186 -1.64 11.06 -2.67
C ARG A 186 -1.66 10.02 -1.55
N LYS A 187 -2.85 9.52 -1.18
CA LYS A 187 -3.07 8.58 -0.08
C LYS A 187 -3.06 7.13 -0.54
N GLU A 188 -3.24 6.88 -1.83
CA GLU A 188 -3.18 5.53 -2.41
C GLU A 188 -1.77 4.94 -2.29
N SER A 189 -1.69 3.62 -2.19
CA SER A 189 -0.42 2.92 -2.27
C SER A 189 0.07 2.91 -3.72
N PHE A 190 1.35 3.18 -3.93
CA PHE A 190 1.99 3.10 -5.23
C PHE A 190 3.36 2.45 -5.10
N THR A 191 3.88 1.94 -6.22
CA THR A 191 5.23 1.40 -6.32
C THR A 191 6.01 2.21 -7.36
N ASP A 192 7.25 2.58 -7.01
CA ASP A 192 8.15 3.30 -7.90
C ASP A 192 8.98 2.37 -8.79
N TRP A 193 8.95 1.06 -8.51
CA TRP A 193 9.79 0.08 -9.19
C TRP A 193 9.11 -1.28 -9.22
N TRP A 194 9.14 -1.96 -10.38
CA TRP A 194 8.79 -3.36 -10.50
C TRP A 194 9.56 -3.99 -11.67
N ASN A 195 9.76 -5.31 -11.67
CA ASN A 195 10.24 -6.07 -12.84
C ASN A 195 9.68 -7.50 -12.81
N TRP A 196 9.65 -8.16 -13.97
CA TRP A 196 9.49 -9.61 -14.05
C TRP A 196 10.69 -10.34 -13.46
N GLY A 197 10.42 -11.46 -12.81
CA GLY A 197 11.39 -12.29 -12.13
C GLY A 197 11.27 -12.25 -10.62
N ASP A 198 11.74 -13.31 -9.97
CA ASP A 198 11.74 -13.43 -8.51
C ASP A 198 13.12 -13.10 -7.92
N LEU A 199 13.10 -12.69 -6.65
CA LEU A 199 14.30 -12.30 -5.90
C LEU A 199 15.29 -13.46 -5.65
N GLU A 200 14.83 -14.72 -5.72
CA GLU A 200 15.65 -15.90 -5.46
C GLU A 200 16.10 -16.63 -6.74
N GLY A 201 15.66 -16.16 -7.91
CA GLY A 201 15.92 -16.70 -9.23
C GLY A 201 16.47 -15.60 -10.13
N ASP A 202 15.64 -15.13 -11.06
CA ASP A 202 16.01 -14.15 -12.10
C ASP A 202 16.76 -12.93 -11.56
N LEU A 203 16.41 -12.45 -10.36
CA LEU A 203 16.94 -11.21 -9.78
C LEU A 203 17.96 -11.43 -8.66
N LYS A 204 18.35 -12.67 -8.35
CA LYS A 204 19.17 -13.02 -7.18
C LYS A 204 20.56 -12.36 -7.15
N GLU A 205 21.13 -12.12 -8.31
CA GLU A 205 22.45 -11.49 -8.45
C GLU A 205 22.36 -10.06 -9.00
N VAL A 206 21.14 -9.56 -9.22
CA VAL A 206 20.89 -8.24 -9.81
C VAL A 206 20.85 -7.19 -8.71
N LYS A 207 21.58 -6.10 -8.91
CA LYS A 207 21.58 -4.97 -7.96
C LYS A 207 20.33 -4.11 -8.17
N LEU A 208 19.30 -4.33 -7.35
CA LEU A 208 18.07 -3.55 -7.35
C LEU A 208 18.26 -2.21 -6.62
N ILE A 209 17.74 -1.13 -7.19
CA ILE A 209 17.80 0.20 -6.58
C ILE A 209 16.43 0.88 -6.60
N ASP A 210 16.12 1.57 -5.51
CA ASP A 210 15.00 2.51 -5.42
C ASP A 210 15.56 3.93 -5.52
N MET A 211 15.30 4.61 -6.63
CA MET A 211 15.75 6.00 -6.85
C MET A 211 14.54 6.92 -7.07
N PRO A 212 14.44 8.04 -6.32
CA PRO A 212 13.36 8.99 -6.51
C PRO A 212 13.52 9.76 -7.82
N ASN A 213 12.43 10.39 -8.26
CA ASN A 213 12.45 11.24 -9.45
C ASN A 213 13.52 12.32 -9.36
N PRO A 214 14.50 12.38 -10.27
CA PRO A 214 15.44 13.48 -10.29
C PRO A 214 14.75 14.83 -10.48
N LYS A 215 13.55 14.87 -11.10
CA LYS A 215 12.76 16.10 -11.28
C LYS A 215 12.08 16.57 -9.99
N VAL A 216 11.87 15.70 -9.00
CA VAL A 216 11.28 16.10 -7.70
C VAL A 216 12.34 16.36 -6.63
N ASN A 217 13.62 16.11 -6.91
CA ASN A 217 14.72 16.31 -5.97
C ASN A 217 15.79 17.28 -6.52
N PRO A 218 15.80 18.55 -6.08
CA PRO A 218 16.66 19.61 -6.64
C PRO A 218 18.16 19.46 -6.32
N ARG A 219 18.57 18.44 -5.57
CA ARG A 219 19.99 18.15 -5.27
C ARG A 219 20.72 17.40 -6.40
N GLY A 220 20.01 17.07 -7.48
CA GLY A 220 20.53 16.30 -8.61
C GLY A 220 20.67 14.81 -8.27
N PRO A 221 20.37 13.88 -9.20
CA PRO A 221 20.56 12.46 -8.93
C PRO A 221 22.06 12.16 -8.80
N LYS A 222 22.45 11.40 -7.77
CA LYS A 222 23.67 10.60 -7.87
C LYS A 222 23.45 9.57 -8.97
N ALA A 223 24.44 9.37 -9.84
CA ALA A 223 24.34 8.33 -10.85
C ALA A 223 24.11 6.96 -10.18
N PRO A 224 23.25 6.11 -10.74
CA PRO A 224 23.07 4.76 -10.24
C PRO A 224 24.40 4.00 -10.31
N PRO A 225 24.68 3.06 -9.39
CA PRO A 225 25.85 2.20 -9.51
C PRO A 225 25.85 1.42 -10.83
N GLU A 226 27.04 1.17 -11.38
CA GLU A 226 27.19 0.36 -12.59
C GLU A 226 26.58 -1.04 -12.39
N GLY A 227 25.84 -1.54 -13.39
CA GLY A 227 25.16 -2.84 -13.34
C GLY A 227 23.87 -2.88 -12.50
N SER A 228 23.41 -1.73 -11.99
CA SER A 228 22.11 -1.65 -11.31
C SER A 228 20.94 -1.68 -12.28
N LEU A 229 19.89 -2.41 -11.91
CA LEU A 229 18.62 -2.37 -12.62
C LEU A 229 17.82 -1.17 -12.12
N LEU A 230 17.59 -0.20 -13.00
CA LEU A 230 16.88 1.04 -12.68
C LEU A 230 15.39 0.81 -12.46
N PRO A 231 14.70 1.68 -11.69
CA PRO A 231 13.24 1.71 -11.68
C PRO A 231 12.65 1.81 -13.06
N PHE A 232 11.67 0.93 -13.32
CA PHE A 232 10.80 0.90 -14.50
C PHE A 232 9.94 2.18 -14.70
N ALA A 233 10.27 3.25 -13.98
CA ALA A 233 9.76 4.58 -14.13
C ALA A 233 10.92 5.60 -14.19
N SER A 234 11.80 5.52 -15.18
CA SER A 234 12.78 6.58 -15.45
C SER A 234 12.17 7.75 -16.25
N TRP A 235 11.16 8.39 -15.64
CA TRP A 235 10.93 9.84 -15.62
C TRP A 235 10.48 10.66 -16.82
N GLU A 236 10.19 10.08 -17.98
CA GLU A 236 9.21 10.61 -18.98
C GLU A 236 9.13 9.79 -20.27
N ASP A 237 9.92 8.73 -20.42
CA ASP A 237 10.38 8.36 -21.75
C ASP A 237 9.58 7.36 -22.58
N GLU A 238 8.39 6.86 -22.24
CA GLU A 238 7.66 5.82 -23.02
C GLU A 238 8.46 4.59 -23.56
N ALA A 239 9.78 4.48 -23.35
CA ALA A 239 10.72 3.47 -23.81
C ALA A 239 11.96 3.39 -22.88
N ASP A 240 12.52 2.19 -22.68
CA ASP A 240 13.74 1.96 -21.89
C ASP A 240 15.02 2.38 -22.65
N ASP A 241 16.19 2.22 -22.02
CA ASP A 241 17.50 2.56 -22.60
C ASP A 241 17.83 1.75 -23.88
N GLU A 242 17.07 0.70 -24.18
CA GLU A 242 17.18 -0.14 -25.38
C GLU A 242 16.13 0.21 -26.46
N GLY A 243 15.23 1.17 -26.18
CA GLY A 243 14.17 1.62 -27.07
C GLY A 243 12.88 0.77 -27.01
N ASN A 244 12.75 -0.13 -26.04
CA ASN A 244 11.53 -0.93 -25.84
C ASN A 244 10.51 -0.13 -25.05
N TRP A 245 9.24 -0.12 -25.47
CA TRP A 245 8.20 0.69 -24.85
C TRP A 245 8.07 0.47 -23.33
N MET A 246 8.13 1.55 -22.54
CA MET A 246 7.93 1.61 -21.09
C MET A 246 6.53 1.18 -20.70
N VAL A 247 6.49 0.59 -19.52
CA VAL A 247 5.65 -0.55 -19.25
C VAL A 247 4.73 -0.24 -18.06
N ARG A 248 3.42 -0.46 -18.19
CA ARG A 248 2.45 -0.09 -17.14
C ARG A 248 2.12 -1.28 -16.23
N LEU A 249 2.28 -1.07 -14.92
CA LEU A 249 1.70 -1.88 -13.85
C LEU A 249 0.46 -1.18 -13.33
N GLN A 250 -0.67 -1.88 -13.31
CA GLN A 250 -1.88 -1.37 -12.66
C GLN A 250 -2.06 -2.08 -11.32
N VAL A 251 -2.38 -1.32 -10.27
CA VAL A 251 -2.71 -1.87 -8.96
C VAL A 251 -4.17 -1.54 -8.65
N HIS A 252 -4.98 -2.59 -8.55
CA HIS A 252 -6.34 -2.50 -8.05
C HIS A 252 -6.34 -2.76 -6.55
N ILE A 253 -6.70 -1.73 -5.80
CA ILE A 253 -6.82 -1.79 -4.34
C ILE A 253 -8.28 -2.11 -4.02
N ASP A 254 -8.52 -3.26 -3.40
CA ASP A 254 -9.84 -3.65 -2.91
C ASP A 254 -10.15 -2.90 -1.62
N THR A 255 -11.07 -1.94 -1.71
CA THR A 255 -11.40 -1.04 -0.61
C THR A 255 -12.58 -1.53 0.23
N THR A 256 -13.01 -2.78 0.00
CA THR A 256 -14.04 -3.43 0.82
C THR A 256 -13.63 -3.36 2.29
N PRO A 257 -14.44 -2.72 3.15
CA PRO A 257 -14.07 -2.56 4.54
C PRO A 257 -14.21 -3.87 5.31
N VAL A 258 -13.32 -4.07 6.28
CA VAL A 258 -13.47 -5.07 7.33
C VAL A 258 -13.83 -4.37 8.65
N VAL A 259 -14.79 -4.94 9.36
CA VAL A 259 -15.32 -4.30 10.58
C VAL A 259 -14.52 -4.76 11.79
N VAL A 260 -14.08 -3.78 12.60
CA VAL A 260 -13.49 -3.99 13.91
C VAL A 260 -14.45 -3.47 14.96
N ARG A 261 -14.78 -4.29 15.95
CA ARG A 261 -15.65 -3.90 17.06
C ARG A 261 -14.86 -3.61 18.32
N PHE A 262 -15.25 -2.58 19.07
CA PHE A 262 -14.70 -2.31 20.39
C PHE A 262 -15.55 -2.99 21.46
N VAL A 263 -14.90 -3.75 22.33
CA VAL A 263 -15.53 -4.49 23.43
C VAL A 263 -14.92 -4.05 24.76
N GLU A 264 -15.48 -4.54 25.87
CA GLU A 264 -14.93 -4.26 27.21
C GLU A 264 -13.53 -4.86 27.37
#